data_AF-A0AAV4VL82-F1
#
_entry.id   AF-A0AAV4VL82-F1
#
_cell.length_a   1.000
_cell.length_b   1.000
_cell.length_c   1.000
_cell.angle_alpha   90.00
_cell.angle_beta   90.00
_cell.angle_gamma   90.00
#
_symmetry.space_group_name_H-M   'P 1'
#
loop_
_entity.id
_entity.type
_entity.pdbx_description
1 polymer ?
#
loop_
_entity_poly.entity_id
_entity_poly.type
_entity_poly.pdbx_seq_one_letter_code
_entity_poly.pdbx_strand_id
1 'polypeptide(L)'
;MVAGVMCASFALLLAIVSFILWRKYFQAAYYYLDDPLGNRASPQLSETFADDSEYTAIPVNLWSKHVSELHADGDIGFSREYEAIQQATDIDLSSEHSQMTENKNKNRYVNIVAYDHTRVILKPSSGQKKMHDYINANYIDGYNKPAAYVGTQGPLPSTFDDYWRMIWEQECLL
;
A
#
# COMPACT_ATOMS: atom_id res chain seq x y z
N MET A 1 38.55 -31.19 21.06
CA MET A 1 37.88 -31.56 19.79
C MET A 1 36.36 -31.55 19.90
N VAL A 2 35.75 -32.21 20.88
CA VAL A 2 34.28 -32.35 20.99
C VAL A 2 33.53 -31.01 21.09
N ALA A 3 33.98 -30.07 21.93
CA ALA A 3 33.33 -28.77 22.07
C ALA A 3 33.35 -27.92 20.79
N GLY A 4 34.42 -28.02 19.98
CA GLY A 4 34.52 -27.30 18.71
C GLY A 4 33.55 -27.82 17.65
N VAL A 5 33.35 -29.15 17.60
CA VAL A 5 32.39 -29.79 16.71
C VAL A 5 30.95 -29.42 17.09
N MET A 6 30.66 -29.35 18.39
CA MET A 6 29.33 -28.92 18.90
C MET A 6 29.02 -27.47 18.48
N CYS A 7 29.93 -26.53 18.69
CA CYS A 7 29.73 -25.13 18.28
C CYS A 7 29.56 -24.99 16.76
N ALA A 8 30.38 -25.69 15.96
CA ALA A 8 30.27 -25.64 14.50
C ALA A 8 28.93 -26.20 14.00
N SER A 9 28.44 -27.30 14.60
CA SER A 9 27.17 -27.90 14.23
C SER A 9 25.96 -27.01 14.60
N PHE A 10 26.03 -26.31 15.74
CA PHE A 10 25.00 -25.37 16.15
C PHE A 10 24.95 -24.13 15.26
N ALA A 11 26.12 -23.58 14.88
CA ALA A 11 26.20 -22.45 13.96
C ALA A 11 25.63 -22.80 12.57
N LEU A 12 25.90 -24.01 12.07
CA LEU A 12 25.36 -24.49 10.81
C LEU A 12 23.83 -24.62 10.84
N LEU A 13 23.28 -25.14 11.95
CA LEU A 13 21.83 -25.22 12.14
C LEU A 13 21.16 -23.85 12.13
N LEU A 14 21.73 -22.86 12.82
CA LEU A 14 21.20 -21.49 12.82
C LEU A 14 21.23 -20.85 11.42
N ALA A 15 22.31 -21.08 10.66
CA ALA A 15 22.41 -20.59 9.29
C ALA A 15 21.35 -21.21 8.37
N ILE A 16 21.10 -22.53 8.49
CA ILE A 16 20.08 -23.23 7.71
C ILE A 16 18.67 -22.72 8.07
N VAL A 17 18.36 -22.55 9.37
CA VAL A 17 17.06 -22.03 9.81
C VAL A 17 16.84 -20.60 9.30
N SER A 18 17.86 -19.74 9.39
CA SER A 18 17.80 -18.37 8.86
C SER A 18 17.52 -18.36 7.36
N PHE A 19 18.21 -19.21 6.59
CA PHE A 19 17.99 -19.33 5.14
C PHE A 19 16.57 -19.80 4.79
N ILE A 20 16.02 -20.78 5.52
CA ILE A 20 14.66 -21.27 5.32
C ILE A 20 13.63 -20.19 5.64
N LEU A 21 13.80 -19.47 6.75
CA LEU A 21 12.92 -18.37 7.13
C LEU A 21 12.98 -17.25 6.10
N TRP A 22 14.18 -16.84 5.69
CA TRP A 22 14.36 -15.84 4.64
C TRP A 22 13.62 -16.25 3.37
N ARG A 23 13.84 -17.48 2.88
CA ARG A 23 13.18 -17.96 1.66
C ARG A 23 11.65 -17.98 1.78
N LYS A 24 11.12 -18.41 2.93
CA LYS A 24 9.68 -18.48 3.18
C LYS A 24 9.04 -17.07 3.24
N TYR A 25 9.69 -16.12 3.90
CA TYR A 25 9.16 -14.76 4.03
C TYR A 25 9.31 -13.95 2.74
N PHE A 26 10.38 -14.15 1.95
CA PHE A 26 10.56 -13.43 0.69
C PHE A 26 9.73 -13.99 -0.48
N GLN A 27 9.43 -15.30 -0.50
CA GLN A 27 8.58 -15.88 -1.56
C GLN A 27 7.10 -15.49 -1.42
N ALA A 28 6.59 -15.32 -0.20
CA ALA A 28 5.19 -14.96 0.04
C ALA A 28 4.81 -13.59 -0.56
N ALA A 29 5.76 -12.66 -0.66
CA ALA A 29 5.52 -11.34 -1.25
C ALA A 29 5.31 -11.37 -2.78
N TYR A 30 5.77 -12.41 -3.47
CA TYR A 30 5.72 -12.50 -4.94
C TYR A 30 4.44 -13.16 -5.48
N TYR A 31 3.69 -13.89 -4.66
CA TYR A 31 2.55 -14.70 -5.12
C TYR A 31 1.22 -13.91 -5.23
N TYR A 32 1.21 -12.61 -4.92
CA TYR A 32 0.00 -11.76 -4.87
C TYR A 32 -0.30 -10.97 -6.16
N LEU A 33 0.36 -11.25 -7.28
CA LEU A 33 0.30 -10.40 -8.47
C LEU A 33 -0.68 -10.83 -9.57
N ASP A 34 -1.46 -11.90 -9.39
CA ASP A 34 -2.38 -12.40 -10.43
C ASP A 34 -3.84 -12.43 -9.95
N ASP A 35 -4.67 -11.48 -10.40
CA ASP A 35 -6.14 -11.56 -10.30
C ASP A 35 -6.83 -10.81 -11.48
N PRO A 36 -7.95 -11.31 -12.04
CA PRO A 36 -8.44 -10.89 -13.34
C PRO A 36 -9.32 -9.62 -13.29
N LEU A 37 -9.57 -9.08 -14.49
CA LEU A 37 -10.24 -7.82 -14.74
C LEU A 37 -11.78 -7.97 -14.62
N GLY A 38 -12.35 -7.52 -13.51
CA GLY A 38 -13.79 -7.26 -13.37
C GLY A 38 -14.12 -5.80 -13.71
N ASN A 39 -15.02 -5.59 -14.68
CA ASN A 39 -15.50 -4.28 -15.11
C ASN A 39 -16.24 -3.55 -13.98
N ARG A 40 -15.58 -2.59 -13.31
CA ARG A 40 -16.23 -1.56 -12.49
C ARG A 40 -15.61 -0.21 -12.86
N ALA A 41 -16.44 0.70 -13.40
CA ALA A 41 -16.01 2.03 -13.78
C ALA A 41 -15.88 2.90 -12.53
N SER A 42 -14.67 3.41 -12.28
CA SER A 42 -14.38 4.41 -11.25
C SER A 42 -14.06 5.77 -11.90
N PRO A 43 -14.21 6.88 -11.18
CA PRO A 43 -14.05 8.23 -11.72
C PRO A 43 -12.61 8.48 -12.19
N GLN A 44 -12.43 9.18 -13.30
CA GLN A 44 -11.13 9.53 -13.85
C GLN A 44 -10.39 10.53 -12.94
N LEU A 45 -9.53 10.04 -12.05
CA LEU A 45 -8.54 10.87 -11.33
C LEU A 45 -7.37 11.28 -12.25
N SER A 46 -7.28 10.70 -13.46
CA SER A 46 -6.22 10.94 -14.44
C SER A 46 -6.16 12.36 -14.98
N GLU A 47 -7.24 13.14 -14.88
CA GLU A 47 -7.26 14.51 -15.42
C GLU A 47 -6.64 15.55 -14.47
N THR A 48 -6.41 15.22 -13.19
CA THR A 48 -5.84 16.19 -12.22
C THR A 48 -4.32 16.30 -12.31
N PHE A 49 -3.63 15.27 -12.78
CA PHE A 49 -2.18 15.29 -12.99
C PHE A 49 -1.89 15.67 -14.44
N ALA A 50 -2.01 16.97 -14.75
CA ALA A 50 -1.69 17.50 -16.06
C ALA A 50 -0.26 17.08 -16.48
N ASP A 51 -0.15 16.67 -17.75
CA ASP A 51 1.00 16.21 -18.54
C ASP A 51 2.10 17.28 -18.74
N ASP A 52 2.43 18.01 -17.67
CA ASP A 52 3.45 19.07 -17.65
C ASP A 52 4.67 18.67 -16.81
N SER A 53 4.75 17.41 -16.37
CA SER A 53 5.89 16.93 -15.59
C SER A 53 7.11 16.72 -16.50
N GLU A 54 8.27 17.25 -16.11
CA GLU A 54 9.59 17.02 -16.72
C GLU A 54 9.94 15.51 -16.85
N TYR A 55 9.18 14.64 -16.19
CA TYR A 55 9.36 13.19 -16.12
C TYR A 55 8.43 12.47 -17.10
N THR A 56 8.97 12.14 -18.28
CA THR A 56 8.26 11.35 -19.30
C THR A 56 8.40 9.84 -19.08
N ALA A 57 7.48 9.05 -19.63
CA ALA A 57 7.56 7.60 -19.58
C ALA A 57 8.89 7.09 -20.16
N ILE A 58 9.54 6.17 -19.45
CA ILE A 58 10.87 5.67 -19.83
C ILE A 58 10.71 4.43 -20.71
N PRO A 59 11.21 4.45 -21.96
CA PRO A 59 11.20 3.26 -22.81
C PRO A 59 11.97 2.10 -22.17
N VAL A 60 11.42 0.88 -22.26
CA VAL A 60 11.98 -0.32 -21.61
C VAL A 60 13.45 -0.57 -21.98
N ASN A 61 13.83 -0.29 -23.23
CA ASN A 61 15.22 -0.43 -23.69
C ASN A 61 16.19 0.57 -23.05
N LEU A 62 15.70 1.65 -22.46
CA LEU A 62 16.50 2.65 -21.75
C LEU A 62 16.47 2.46 -20.23
N TRP A 63 15.55 1.64 -19.70
CA TRP A 63 15.31 1.48 -18.27
C TRP A 63 16.58 1.16 -17.47
N SER A 64 17.37 0.18 -17.91
CA SER A 64 18.61 -0.20 -17.21
C SER A 64 19.63 0.92 -17.13
N LYS A 65 19.72 1.75 -18.18
CA LYS A 65 20.62 2.90 -18.22
C LYS A 65 20.13 3.98 -17.25
N HIS A 66 18.84 4.32 -17.33
CA HIS A 66 18.22 5.31 -16.47
C HIS A 66 18.37 4.96 -14.97
N VAL A 67 18.07 3.71 -14.57
CA VAL A 67 18.26 3.26 -13.18
C VAL A 67 19.73 3.38 -12.73
N SER A 68 20.67 3.07 -13.62
CA SER A 68 22.11 3.23 -13.31
C SER A 68 22.49 4.70 -13.10
N GLU A 69 21.90 5.61 -13.86
CA GLU A 69 22.09 7.06 -13.70
C GLU A 69 21.46 7.56 -12.39
N LEU A 70 20.30 7.04 -11.98
CA LEU A 70 19.67 7.42 -10.71
C LEU A 70 20.46 6.99 -9.48
N HIS A 71 21.18 5.87 -9.57
CA HIS A 71 22.10 5.38 -8.53
C HIS A 71 23.43 6.14 -8.46
N ALA A 72 23.76 6.95 -9.47
CA ALA A 72 25.01 7.72 -9.48
C ALA A 72 25.08 8.69 -8.27
N ASP A 73 26.30 9.01 -7.85
CA ASP A 73 26.59 9.94 -6.76
C ASP A 73 25.83 9.66 -5.45
N GLY A 74 25.52 8.38 -5.18
CA GLY A 74 24.88 7.94 -3.94
C GLY A 74 23.36 8.10 -3.95
N ASP A 75 22.69 7.62 -5.01
CA ASP A 75 21.23 7.63 -5.16
C ASP A 75 20.60 9.04 -5.20
N ILE A 76 21.39 10.04 -5.61
CA ILE A 76 20.92 11.44 -5.64
C ILE A 76 19.78 11.63 -6.65
N GLY A 77 19.78 10.86 -7.74
CA GLY A 77 18.71 10.88 -8.74
C GLY A 77 17.38 10.41 -8.13
N PHE A 78 17.38 9.23 -7.48
CA PHE A 78 16.19 8.73 -6.79
C PHE A 78 15.67 9.68 -5.72
N SER A 79 16.59 10.29 -4.96
CA SER A 79 16.22 11.25 -3.90
C SER A 79 15.51 12.47 -4.50
N ARG A 80 16.05 13.03 -5.59
CA ARG A 80 15.46 14.17 -6.29
C ARG A 80 14.08 13.85 -6.87
N GLU A 81 13.95 12.72 -7.56
CA GLU A 81 12.67 12.31 -8.14
C GLU A 81 11.59 12.08 -7.06
N TYR A 82 11.98 11.45 -5.94
CA TYR A 82 11.07 11.24 -4.81
C TYR A 82 10.62 12.55 -4.15
N GLU A 83 11.53 13.51 -3.97
CA GLU A 83 11.20 14.84 -3.43
C GLU A 83 10.25 15.61 -4.35
N ALA A 84 10.38 15.47 -5.67
CA ALA A 84 9.47 16.10 -6.63
C ALA A 84 8.03 15.57 -6.50
N ILE A 85 7.85 14.27 -6.19
CA ILE A 85 6.52 13.69 -5.92
C ILE A 85 5.86 14.38 -4.73
N GLN A 86 6.61 14.63 -3.65
CA GLN A 86 6.07 15.29 -2.45
C GLN A 86 5.59 16.70 -2.76
N GLN A 87 6.31 17.44 -3.61
CA GLN A 87 5.93 18.79 -4.03
C GLN A 87 4.69 18.80 -4.94
N ALA A 88 4.59 17.84 -5.85
CA ALA A 88 3.43 17.71 -6.74
C ALA A 88 2.16 17.23 -6.00
N THR A 89 2.33 16.57 -4.85
CA THR A 89 1.23 16.02 -4.04
C THR A 89 0.74 16.99 -2.94
N ASP A 90 1.27 18.22 -2.88
CA ASP A 90 0.81 19.29 -1.96
C ASP A 90 -0.53 19.89 -2.42
N ILE A 91 -1.51 19.00 -2.62
CA ILE A 91 -2.91 19.32 -2.92
C ILE A 91 -3.65 19.24 -1.59
N ASP A 92 -4.41 20.28 -1.27
CA ASP A 92 -5.27 20.32 -0.07
C ASP A 92 -6.46 19.37 -0.23
N LEU A 93 -6.18 18.07 -0.06
CA LEU A 93 -7.15 16.99 -0.17
C LEU A 93 -7.86 16.80 1.18
N SER A 94 -9.18 16.89 1.15
CA SER A 94 -10.01 16.71 2.35
C SER A 94 -9.87 15.32 2.98
N SER A 95 -9.82 15.29 4.32
CA SER A 95 -9.79 14.07 5.15
C SER A 95 -10.70 14.22 6.38
N GLU A 96 -11.81 14.95 6.24
CA GLU A 96 -12.71 15.33 7.33
C GLU A 96 -13.27 14.11 8.07
N HIS A 97 -13.65 13.04 7.35
CA HIS A 97 -14.19 11.83 7.97
C HIS A 97 -13.17 11.13 8.88
N SER A 98 -11.90 11.11 8.47
CA SER A 98 -10.82 10.59 9.31
C SER A 98 -10.59 11.40 10.57
N GLN A 99 -10.93 12.69 10.55
CA GLN A 99 -10.71 13.62 11.65
C GLN A 99 -11.92 13.77 12.59
N MET A 100 -13.09 13.22 12.23
CA MET A 100 -14.26 13.17 13.13
C MET A 100 -13.89 12.51 14.46
N THR A 101 -14.36 13.08 15.56
CA THR A 101 -14.01 12.65 16.93
C THR A 101 -14.21 11.15 17.14
N GLU A 102 -15.23 10.58 16.51
CA GLU A 102 -15.64 9.18 16.67
C GLU A 102 -14.87 8.22 15.76
N ASN A 103 -14.12 8.74 14.79
CA ASN A 103 -13.28 7.99 13.87
C ASN A 103 -11.79 8.08 14.23
N LYS A 104 -11.37 9.05 15.07
CA LYS A 104 -9.96 9.23 15.47
C LYS A 104 -9.33 7.96 16.04
N ASN A 105 -10.08 7.21 16.84
CA ASN A 105 -9.63 5.95 17.44
C ASN A 105 -9.64 4.74 16.47
N LYS A 106 -10.14 4.93 15.24
CA LYS A 106 -10.08 3.94 14.16
C LYS A 106 -8.84 4.10 13.30
N ASN A 107 -8.08 5.18 13.45
CA ASN A 107 -6.81 5.41 12.76
C ASN A 107 -5.64 4.88 13.57
N ARG A 108 -4.75 4.11 12.94
CA ARG A 108 -3.52 3.62 13.59
C ARG A 108 -2.54 4.75 13.89
N TYR A 109 -2.42 5.71 12.97
CA TYR A 109 -1.55 6.87 13.10
C TYR A 109 -2.37 8.14 12.82
N VAL A 110 -2.12 9.20 13.60
CA VAL A 110 -2.87 10.46 13.46
C VAL A 110 -2.55 11.17 12.15
N ASN A 111 -1.32 10.98 11.64
CA ASN A 111 -0.83 11.61 10.42
C ASN A 111 -1.02 10.75 9.16
N ILE A 112 -1.63 9.56 9.27
CA ILE A 112 -1.94 8.69 8.12
C ILE A 112 -3.46 8.48 8.09
N VAL A 113 -4.12 9.27 7.26
CA VAL A 113 -5.58 9.37 7.17
C VAL A 113 -6.08 8.97 5.80
N ALA A 114 -7.39 8.67 5.71
CA ALA A 114 -8.03 8.36 4.44
C ALA A 114 -8.61 9.63 3.83
N TYR A 115 -8.27 9.91 2.57
CA TYR A 115 -8.84 11.06 1.86
C TYR A 115 -10.31 10.82 1.51
N ASP A 116 -11.15 11.84 1.66
CA ASP A 116 -12.61 11.70 1.55
C ASP A 116 -13.09 11.28 0.16
N HIS A 117 -12.41 11.74 -0.89
CA HIS A 117 -12.82 11.54 -2.28
C HIS A 117 -12.61 10.09 -2.76
N THR A 118 -11.72 9.33 -2.14
CA THR A 118 -11.39 7.94 -2.50
C THR A 118 -11.58 6.95 -1.36
N ARG A 119 -12.06 7.38 -0.19
CA ARG A 119 -12.21 6.48 0.96
C ARG A 119 -13.19 5.35 0.66
N VAL A 120 -12.94 4.18 1.23
CA VAL A 120 -13.92 3.10 1.22
C VAL A 120 -15.03 3.45 2.21
N ILE A 121 -16.29 3.34 1.76
CA ILE A 121 -17.47 3.64 2.55
C ILE A 121 -18.15 2.31 2.91
N LEU A 122 -18.19 1.99 4.20
CA LEU A 122 -18.88 0.79 4.68
C LEU A 122 -20.39 1.00 4.64
N LYS A 123 -21.11 -0.03 4.21
CA LYS A 123 -22.58 0.02 4.14
C LYS A 123 -23.15 0.11 5.57
N PRO A 124 -24.25 0.88 5.77
CA PRO A 124 -24.93 0.92 7.06
C PRO A 124 -25.43 -0.47 7.46
N SER A 125 -25.08 -0.93 8.67
CA SER A 125 -25.65 -2.16 9.22
C SER A 125 -27.10 -1.94 9.66
N SER A 126 -27.97 -2.93 9.49
CA SER A 126 -29.35 -2.89 9.94
C SER A 126 -29.43 -2.55 11.44
N GLY A 127 -30.05 -1.42 11.78
CA GLY A 127 -30.22 -0.96 13.16
C GLY A 127 -29.08 -0.10 13.73
N GLN A 128 -28.00 0.15 12.98
CA GLN A 128 -26.96 1.09 13.38
C GLN A 128 -27.23 2.51 12.86
N LYS A 129 -26.80 3.52 13.61
CA LYS A 129 -26.82 4.93 13.14
C LYS A 129 -25.90 5.07 11.92
N LYS A 130 -26.14 6.07 11.06
CA LYS A 130 -25.33 6.42 9.86
C LYS A 130 -23.82 6.62 10.12
N MET A 131 -23.38 6.64 11.38
CA MET A 131 -22.05 7.05 11.84
C MET A 131 -20.97 5.95 11.82
N HIS A 132 -21.25 4.78 11.25
CA HIS A 132 -20.36 3.63 11.25
C HIS A 132 -19.88 3.24 9.83
N ASP A 133 -19.83 4.20 8.92
CA ASP A 133 -19.41 4.00 7.53
C ASP A 133 -17.88 4.12 7.32
N TYR A 134 -17.15 4.52 8.36
CA TYR A 134 -15.73 4.83 8.27
C TYR A 134 -14.82 3.63 8.58
N ILE A 135 -13.87 3.41 7.66
CA ILE A 135 -12.64 2.65 7.82
C ILE A 135 -11.49 3.44 7.17
N ASN A 136 -10.27 3.36 7.73
CA ASN A 136 -9.10 4.01 7.14
C ASN A 136 -8.56 3.17 5.97
N ALA A 137 -9.19 3.38 4.82
CA ALA A 137 -8.88 2.74 3.55
C ALA A 137 -9.28 3.63 2.38
N ASN A 138 -8.51 3.59 1.28
CA ASN A 138 -8.79 4.29 0.03
C ASN A 138 -8.72 3.34 -1.16
N TYR A 139 -9.56 3.58 -2.16
CA TYR A 139 -9.37 2.96 -3.48
C TYR A 139 -8.12 3.55 -4.15
N ILE A 140 -7.35 2.68 -4.78
CA ILE A 140 -6.14 3.02 -5.53
C ILE A 140 -6.30 2.48 -6.95
N ASP A 141 -6.03 3.35 -7.93
CA ASP A 141 -6.03 2.98 -9.34
C ASP A 141 -4.83 2.09 -9.66
N GLY A 142 -5.06 1.09 -10.50
CA GLY A 142 -4.02 0.30 -11.14
C GLY A 142 -3.78 0.78 -12.56
N TYR A 143 -2.82 0.15 -13.26
CA TYR A 143 -2.57 0.43 -14.67
C TYR A 143 -3.82 0.13 -15.51
N ASN A 144 -4.43 1.16 -16.07
CA ASN A 144 -5.68 1.08 -16.86
C ASN A 144 -6.85 0.38 -16.15
N LYS A 145 -6.85 0.34 -14.81
CA LYS A 145 -7.90 -0.27 -14.01
C LYS A 145 -8.21 0.65 -12.83
N PRO A 146 -9.26 1.47 -12.90
CA PRO A 146 -9.55 2.37 -11.80
C PRO A 146 -10.09 1.58 -10.59
N ALA A 147 -9.79 2.04 -9.37
CA ALA A 147 -10.07 1.33 -8.11
C ALA A 147 -9.65 -0.17 -8.13
N ALA A 148 -8.49 -0.47 -8.72
CA ALA A 148 -7.95 -1.82 -8.80
C ALA A 148 -7.61 -2.42 -7.44
N TYR A 149 -7.22 -1.56 -6.49
CA TYR A 149 -6.74 -1.95 -5.18
C TYR A 149 -7.43 -1.16 -4.09
N VAL A 150 -7.40 -1.70 -2.88
CA VAL A 150 -7.73 -0.98 -1.65
C VAL A 150 -6.46 -0.86 -0.82
N GLY A 151 -5.94 0.35 -0.68
CA GLY A 151 -4.90 0.66 0.29
C GLY A 151 -5.55 0.89 1.65
N THR A 152 -5.16 0.10 2.65
CA THR A 152 -5.73 0.18 4.01
C THR A 152 -4.65 0.05 5.06
N GLN A 153 -4.86 0.66 6.22
CA GLN A 153 -4.05 0.36 7.39
C GLN A 153 -4.20 -1.13 7.79
N GLY A 154 -3.19 -1.68 8.48
CA GLY A 154 -3.37 -2.94 9.19
C GLY A 154 -4.45 -2.79 10.28
N PRO A 155 -5.39 -3.73 10.44
CA PRO A 155 -6.52 -3.57 11.34
C PRO A 155 -6.09 -3.47 12.81
N LEU A 156 -6.80 -2.61 13.57
CA LEU A 156 -6.69 -2.50 15.02
C LEU A 156 -7.66 -3.49 15.68
N PRO A 157 -7.48 -3.84 16.97
CA PRO A 157 -8.48 -4.63 17.69
C PRO A 157 -9.89 -4.03 17.62
N SER A 158 -10.00 -2.69 17.62
CA SER A 158 -11.27 -1.95 17.52
C SER A 158 -11.86 -1.88 16.11
N THR A 159 -11.10 -2.24 15.07
CA THR A 159 -11.53 -2.12 13.66
C THR A 159 -11.50 -3.46 12.93
N PHE A 160 -11.38 -4.58 13.66
CA PHE A 160 -11.27 -5.91 13.06
C PHE A 160 -12.55 -6.30 12.32
N ASP A 161 -13.71 -6.03 12.91
CA ASP A 161 -15.02 -6.28 12.29
C ASP A 161 -15.24 -5.39 11.06
N ASP A 162 -14.86 -4.11 11.16
CA ASP A 162 -14.92 -3.15 10.05
C ASP A 162 -14.06 -3.62 8.86
N TYR A 163 -12.88 -4.18 9.13
CA TYR A 163 -11.96 -4.69 8.12
C TYR A 163 -12.53 -5.90 7.37
N TRP A 164 -13.07 -6.89 8.08
CA TRP A 164 -13.69 -8.05 7.42
C TRP A 164 -14.99 -7.69 6.71
N ARG A 165 -15.77 -6.75 7.29
CA ARG A 165 -16.93 -6.18 6.62
C ARG A 165 -16.56 -5.51 5.31
N MET A 166 -15.47 -4.74 5.29
CA MET A 166 -14.94 -4.14 4.06
C MET A 166 -14.64 -5.21 3.01
N ILE A 167 -13.86 -6.24 3.36
CA ILE A 167 -13.49 -7.34 2.45
C ILE A 167 -14.74 -8.00 1.84
N TRP A 168 -15.73 -8.30 2.69
CA TRP A 168 -16.97 -8.91 2.26
C TRP A 168 -17.78 -7.98 1.34
N GLU A 169 -17.96 -6.72 1.72
CA GLU A 169 -18.78 -5.75 0.98
C GLU A 169 -18.17 -5.36 -0.37
N GLN A 170 -16.84 -5.38 -0.47
CA GLN A 170 -16.10 -5.09 -1.71
C GLN A 170 -15.88 -6.33 -2.59
N GLU A 171 -16.33 -7.51 -2.12
CA GLU A 171 -16.17 -8.78 -2.83
C GLU A 171 -14.70 -9.10 -3.14
N CYS A 172 -13.80 -8.77 -2.21
CA CYS A 172 -12.40 -9.11 -2.34
C CYS A 172 -12.22 -10.63 -2.31
N LEU A 173 -11.48 -11.18 -3.27
CA LEU A 173 -11.07 -12.58 -3.27
C LEU A 173 -9.97 -12.78 -2.21
N LEU A 174 -10.09 -13.85 -1.41
CA LEU A 174 -9.18 -14.23 -0.31
C LEU A 174 -8.40 -15.50 -0.64
#